data_AF-A0A7C9VLM4-F1
#
_entry.id   AF-A0A7C9VLM4-F1
#
_cell.length_a   1.000
_cell.length_b   1.000
_cell.length_c   1.000
_cell.angle_alpha   90.00
_cell.angle_beta   90.00
_cell.angle_gamma   90.00
#
_symmetry.space_group_name_H-M   'P 1'
#
loop_
_entity.id
_entity.type
_entity.pdbx_description
1 polymer ?
#
loop_
_entity_poly.entity_id
_entity_poly.type
_entity_poly.pdbx_seq_one_letter_code
_entity_poly.pdbx_strand_id
1 'polypeptide(L)'
;MTDTGERNEKLVRSWLLALLRFAVTLDNNDRLAVHAIATEIDGRDKRSTGFSFFRKTSVELCNAIASPQLAASPAILQRHLDRMGSGRLKQAFVATVGPCRPQPGSKLKPVGPDGQHDLWKGLPARSRSPRHAVVPAKS
;
A
#
# COMPACT_ATOMS: atom_id res chain seq x y z
N MET A 1 12.73 31.59 4.96
CA MET A 1 11.46 31.25 4.26
C MET A 1 11.57 29.87 3.55
N THR A 2 12.10 28.84 4.22
CA THR A 2 12.34 27.49 3.65
C THR A 2 11.43 26.39 4.25
N ASP A 3 10.83 26.65 5.42
CA ASP A 3 10.06 25.67 6.20
C ASP A 3 8.83 25.10 5.45
N THR A 4 8.11 25.94 4.70
CA THR A 4 6.89 25.52 3.98
C THR A 4 7.18 24.53 2.85
N GLY A 5 8.28 24.72 2.13
CA GLY A 5 8.69 23.85 1.02
C GLY A 5 9.09 22.45 1.52
N GLU A 6 9.97 22.41 2.53
CA GLU A 6 10.40 21.15 3.15
C GLU A 6 9.23 20.39 3.79
N ARG A 7 8.28 21.09 4.42
CA ARG A 7 7.08 20.48 5.00
C ARG A 7 6.15 19.89 3.94
N ASN A 8 6.08 20.50 2.76
CA ASN A 8 5.28 19.98 1.65
C ASN A 8 5.93 18.76 1.00
N GLU A 9 7.25 18.79 0.80
CA GLU A 9 8.01 17.64 0.33
C GLU A 9 7.91 16.44 1.28
N LYS A 10 7.97 16.69 2.60
CA LYS A 10 7.76 15.65 3.63
C LYS A 10 6.38 15.01 3.50
N LEU A 11 5.31 15.80 3.33
CA LEU A 11 3.97 15.22 3.15
C LEU A 11 3.82 14.43 1.86
N VAL A 12 4.32 14.95 0.74
CA VAL A 12 4.27 14.24 -0.54
C VAL A 12 5.02 12.91 -0.41
N ARG A 13 6.18 12.91 0.25
CA ARG A 13 6.92 11.68 0.54
C ARG A 13 6.11 10.73 1.45
N SER A 14 5.49 11.22 2.52
CA SER A 14 4.63 10.40 3.39
C SER A 14 3.44 9.80 2.65
N TRP A 15 2.82 10.56 1.74
CA TRP A 15 1.72 10.08 0.90
C TRP A 15 2.16 8.95 -0.03
N LEU A 16 3.32 9.09 -0.68
CA LEU A 16 3.88 8.06 -1.54
C LEU A 16 4.26 6.79 -0.76
N LEU A 17 4.80 6.93 0.45
CA LEU A 17 5.11 5.79 1.32
C LEU A 17 3.84 5.08 1.82
N ALA A 18 2.77 5.82 2.13
CA ALA A 18 1.49 5.23 2.49
C ALA A 18 0.87 4.45 1.32
N LEU A 19 0.98 4.96 0.09
CA LEU A 19 0.56 4.24 -1.12
C LEU A 19 1.31 2.92 -1.31
N LEU A 20 2.63 2.93 -1.10
CA LEU A 20 3.44 1.71 -1.14
C LEU A 20 3.03 0.71 -0.07
N ARG A 21 2.80 1.18 1.16
CA ARG A 21 2.34 0.32 2.26
C ARG A 21 1.00 -0.33 1.91
N PHE A 22 0.03 0.45 1.42
CA PHE A 22 -1.25 -0.08 0.95
C PHE A 22 -1.09 -1.08 -0.19
N ALA A 23 -0.21 -0.80 -1.17
CA ALA A 23 0.04 -1.72 -2.29
C ALA A 23 0.59 -3.08 -1.81
N VAL A 24 1.37 -3.10 -0.73
CA VAL A 24 1.91 -4.32 -0.13
C VAL A 24 0.87 -5.07 0.69
N THR A 25 0.07 -4.37 1.49
CA THR A 25 -0.80 -5.00 2.50
C THR A 25 -2.21 -5.27 1.99
N LEU A 26 -2.69 -4.45 1.05
CA LEU A 26 -4.09 -4.35 0.65
C LEU A 26 -5.06 -4.12 1.83
N ASP A 27 -4.55 -3.64 2.98
CA ASP A 27 -5.33 -3.44 4.19
C ASP A 27 -6.13 -2.13 4.12
N ASN A 28 -7.38 -2.17 4.58
CA ASN A 28 -8.25 -1.01 4.51
C ASN A 28 -7.80 0.13 5.42
N ASN A 29 -7.10 -0.13 6.53
CA ASN A 29 -6.53 0.94 7.36
C ASN A 29 -5.42 1.68 6.61
N ASP A 30 -4.61 0.96 5.83
CA ASP A 30 -3.57 1.57 5.01
C ASP A 30 -4.19 2.40 3.88
N ARG A 31 -5.31 1.95 3.31
CA ARG A 31 -6.13 2.76 2.38
C ARG A 31 -6.63 4.05 3.03
N LEU A 32 -7.18 3.98 4.24
CA LEU A 32 -7.66 5.15 4.97
C LEU A 32 -6.51 6.13 5.30
N ALA A 33 -5.33 5.61 5.64
CA ALA A 33 -4.15 6.43 5.88
C ALA A 33 -3.72 7.22 4.62
N VAL A 34 -3.76 6.59 3.44
CA VAL A 34 -3.51 7.29 2.15
C VAL A 34 -4.49 8.46 1.98
N HIS A 35 -5.78 8.24 2.19
CA HIS A 35 -6.82 9.27 2.03
C HIS A 35 -6.69 10.41 3.06
N ALA A 36 -6.29 10.09 4.29
CA ALA A 36 -6.06 11.10 5.34
C ALA A 36 -4.93 12.05 4.96
N ILE A 37 -3.77 11.51 4.55
CA ILE A 37 -2.61 12.31 4.14
C ILE A 37 -2.96 13.15 2.90
N ALA A 38 -3.66 12.57 1.92
CA ALA A 38 -4.10 13.28 0.72
C ALA A 38 -5.01 14.47 1.04
N THR A 39 -5.90 14.32 2.02
CA THR A 39 -6.77 15.39 2.51
C THR A 39 -5.97 16.50 3.17
N GLU A 40 -4.94 16.16 3.95
CA GLU A 40 -4.05 17.15 4.55
C GLU A 40 -3.31 17.95 3.47
N ILE A 41 -2.77 17.29 2.44
CA ILE A 41 -2.04 17.97 1.36
C ILE A 41 -2.97 18.92 0.60
N ASP A 42 -4.14 18.43 0.18
CA ASP A 42 -5.11 19.23 -0.57
C ASP A 42 -5.65 20.42 0.25
N GLY A 43 -5.72 20.29 1.58
CA GLY A 43 -6.25 21.32 2.48
C GLY A 43 -5.25 22.42 2.89
N ARG A 44 -3.98 22.33 2.49
CA ARG A 44 -2.94 23.28 2.93
C ARG A 44 -3.02 24.65 2.26
N ASP A 45 -3.52 24.72 1.04
CA ASP A 45 -3.71 26.01 0.38
C ASP A 45 -5.12 26.53 0.65
N LYS A 46 -5.22 27.41 1.66
CA LYS A 46 -6.45 28.09 2.09
C LYS A 46 -7.07 28.95 0.98
N ARG A 47 -6.32 29.32 -0.06
CA ARG A 47 -6.82 30.06 -1.22
C ARG A 47 -7.34 29.14 -2.32
N SER A 48 -7.01 27.85 -2.27
CA SER A 48 -7.42 26.85 -3.26
C SER A 48 -8.64 26.04 -2.76
N THR A 49 -9.71 26.73 -2.38
CA THR A 49 -10.98 26.05 -2.08
C THR A 49 -11.38 25.20 -3.29
N GLY A 50 -11.30 23.86 -3.15
CA GLY A 50 -11.60 22.91 -4.23
C GLY A 50 -10.40 22.15 -4.83
N PHE A 51 -9.16 22.47 -4.45
CA PHE A 51 -8.03 21.62 -4.81
C PHE A 51 -8.24 20.23 -4.20
N SER A 52 -8.19 19.22 -5.06
CA SER A 52 -8.60 17.84 -4.75
C SER A 52 -7.73 16.82 -5.50
N PHE A 53 -6.54 17.25 -5.92
CA PHE A 53 -5.66 16.44 -6.75
C PHE A 53 -5.25 15.17 -5.99
N PHE A 54 -4.72 15.32 -4.77
CA PHE A 54 -4.23 14.17 -4.01
C PHE A 54 -5.38 13.26 -3.61
N ARG A 55 -6.54 13.80 -3.21
CA ARG A 55 -7.72 12.99 -2.90
C ARG A 55 -8.21 12.19 -4.10
N LYS A 56 -8.38 12.84 -5.27
CA LYS A 56 -8.84 12.19 -6.51
C LYS A 56 -7.86 11.11 -6.95
N THR A 57 -6.57 11.44 -7.02
CA THR A 57 -5.52 10.48 -7.38
C THR A 57 -5.43 9.32 -6.39
N SER A 58 -5.61 9.56 -5.09
CA SER A 58 -5.62 8.48 -4.09
C SER A 58 -6.77 7.51 -4.29
N VAL A 59 -7.98 7.99 -4.59
CA VAL A 59 -9.13 7.11 -4.90
C VAL A 59 -8.86 6.27 -6.14
N GLU A 60 -8.38 6.91 -7.21
CA GLU A 60 -8.06 6.26 -8.47
C GLU A 60 -6.99 5.16 -8.28
N LEU A 61 -5.91 5.47 -7.58
CA LEU A 61 -4.82 4.53 -7.30
C LEU A 61 -5.23 3.41 -6.37
N CYS A 62 -5.89 3.71 -5.25
CA CYS A 62 -6.31 2.66 -4.32
C CYS A 62 -7.28 1.67 -4.97
N ASN A 63 -8.17 2.15 -5.85
CA ASN A 63 -9.06 1.27 -6.62
C ASN A 63 -8.27 0.44 -7.65
N ALA A 64 -7.33 1.05 -8.38
CA ALA A 64 -6.52 0.33 -9.35
C ALA A 64 -5.63 -0.76 -8.70
N ILE A 65 -5.08 -0.47 -7.52
CA ILE A 65 -4.29 -1.40 -6.70
C ILE A 65 -5.16 -2.54 -6.17
N ALA A 66 -6.35 -2.24 -5.63
CA ALA A 66 -7.26 -3.24 -5.06
C ALA A 66 -8.01 -4.08 -6.11
N SER A 67 -8.02 -3.65 -7.38
CA SER A 67 -8.75 -4.30 -8.45
C SER A 67 -7.89 -4.39 -9.72
N PRO A 68 -6.78 -5.16 -9.69
CA PRO A 68 -5.85 -5.28 -10.82
C PRO A 68 -6.49 -5.88 -12.09
N GLN A 69 -7.61 -6.59 -11.94
CA GLN A 69 -8.38 -7.20 -13.03
C GLN A 69 -9.20 -6.21 -13.87
N LEU A 70 -9.42 -4.97 -13.40
CA LEU A 70 -10.14 -3.98 -14.19
C LEU A 70 -9.25 -3.49 -15.34
N ALA A 71 -9.81 -3.43 -16.55
CA ALA A 71 -9.07 -3.05 -17.76
C ALA A 71 -8.38 -1.67 -17.66
N ALA A 72 -8.93 -0.76 -16.85
CA ALA A 72 -8.37 0.58 -16.64
C ALA A 72 -7.20 0.61 -15.64
N SER A 73 -7.10 -0.36 -14.72
CA SER A 73 -6.08 -0.38 -13.66
C SER A 73 -4.64 -0.31 -14.19
N PRO A 74 -4.23 -1.09 -15.21
CA PRO A 74 -2.90 -0.95 -15.81
C PRO A 74 -2.55 0.48 -16.25
N ALA A 75 -3.47 1.12 -16.97
CA ALA A 75 -3.26 2.44 -17.53
C ALA A 75 -3.16 3.52 -16.45
N ILE A 76 -3.97 3.41 -15.40
CA ILE A 76 -3.95 4.30 -14.23
C ILE A 76 -2.60 4.20 -13.52
N LEU A 77 -2.14 2.98 -13.23
CA LEU A 77 -0.88 2.75 -12.53
C LEU A 77 0.32 3.22 -13.35
N GLN A 78 0.32 2.95 -14.67
CA GLN A 78 1.38 3.41 -15.57
C GLN A 78 1.44 4.94 -15.65
N ARG A 79 0.29 5.61 -15.82
CA ARG A 79 0.21 7.08 -15.83
C ARG A 79 0.76 7.69 -14.54
N HIS A 80 0.53 7.04 -13.40
CA HIS A 80 1.06 7.51 -12.13
C HIS A 80 2.57 7.28 -12.01
N LEU A 81 3.06 6.12 -12.45
CA LEU A 81 4.50 5.83 -12.51
C LEU A 81 5.24 6.86 -13.35
N ASP A 82 4.74 7.24 -14.52
CA ASP A 82 5.41 8.22 -15.39
C ASP A 82 5.61 9.58 -14.71
N ARG A 83 4.69 9.96 -13.82
CA ARG A 83 4.73 11.22 -13.06
C ARG A 83 5.69 11.21 -11.87
N MET A 84 6.14 10.05 -11.40
CA MET A 84 7.04 9.98 -10.24
C MET A 84 8.45 10.45 -10.63
N GLY A 85 8.98 11.48 -9.96
CA GLY A 85 10.33 11.99 -10.25
C GLY A 85 11.47 11.09 -9.75
N SER A 86 11.26 10.27 -8.72
CA SER A 86 12.34 9.50 -8.09
C SER A 86 12.42 8.05 -8.61
N GLY A 87 13.60 7.63 -9.09
CA GLY A 87 13.83 6.28 -9.60
C GLY A 87 13.61 5.17 -8.56
N ARG A 88 14.04 5.38 -7.32
CA ARG A 88 13.87 4.40 -6.23
C ARG A 88 12.40 4.14 -5.91
N LEU A 89 11.59 5.19 -5.82
CA LEU A 89 10.16 5.05 -5.53
C LEU A 89 9.42 4.40 -6.70
N LYS A 90 9.76 4.74 -7.95
CA LYS A 90 9.25 4.07 -9.15
C LYS A 90 9.49 2.57 -9.08
N GLN A 91 10.73 2.16 -8.79
CA GLN A 91 11.10 0.74 -8.66
C GLN A 91 10.33 0.04 -7.54
N ALA A 92 10.22 0.67 -6.36
CA ALA A 92 9.44 0.12 -5.25
C ALA A 92 7.97 -0.06 -5.65
N PHE A 93 7.37 0.94 -6.29
CA PHE A 93 5.97 0.88 -6.70
C PHE A 93 5.72 -0.25 -7.70
N VAL A 94 6.53 -0.33 -8.76
CA VAL A 94 6.47 -1.44 -9.74
C VAL A 94 6.58 -2.80 -9.07
N ALA A 95 7.48 -2.95 -8.09
CA ALA A 95 7.65 -4.20 -7.36
C ALA A 95 6.41 -4.56 -6.51
N THR A 96 5.72 -3.57 -5.95
CA THR A 96 4.57 -3.80 -5.06
C THR A 96 3.24 -4.02 -5.78
N VAL A 97 2.97 -3.28 -6.86
CA VAL A 97 1.70 -3.45 -7.61
C VAL A 97 1.74 -4.63 -8.58
N GLY A 98 2.90 -5.27 -8.69
CA GLY A 98 3.17 -6.30 -9.69
C GLY A 98 3.24 -5.72 -11.09
N PRO A 99 3.94 -6.38 -12.03
CA PRO A 99 3.82 -6.00 -13.43
C PRO A 99 2.38 -6.25 -13.84
N CYS A 100 1.68 -5.19 -14.24
CA CYS A 100 0.47 -5.31 -15.05
C CYS A 100 0.89 -5.97 -16.37
N ARG A 101 0.93 -7.31 -16.38
CA ARG A 101 1.52 -8.09 -17.46
C ARG A 101 0.41 -8.70 -18.32
N PRO A 102 0.32 -8.35 -19.59
CA PRO A 102 -0.12 -9.28 -20.60
C PRO A 102 1.00 -10.30 -20.87
N GLN A 103 0.59 -11.56 -20.76
CA GLN A 103 1.12 -12.77 -21.38
C GLN A 103 2.13 -13.69 -20.66
N PRO A 104 1.82 -15.01 -20.67
CA PRO A 104 2.55 -16.08 -20.01
C PRO A 104 3.87 -16.33 -20.73
N GLY A 105 4.91 -16.65 -19.97
CA GLY A 105 6.18 -17.07 -20.57
C GLY A 105 7.44 -16.68 -19.82
N SER A 106 7.36 -15.92 -18.73
CA SER A 106 8.54 -15.87 -17.84
C SER A 106 8.54 -17.15 -17.02
N LYS A 107 9.40 -18.08 -17.41
CA LYS A 107 9.79 -19.24 -16.59
C LYS A 107 10.59 -18.72 -15.40
N LEU A 108 9.94 -18.11 -14.42
CA LEU A 108 10.46 -18.15 -13.07
C LEU A 108 10.20 -19.56 -12.56
N LYS A 109 11.30 -20.30 -12.38
CA LYS A 109 11.31 -21.66 -11.85
C LYS A 109 10.49 -21.65 -10.53
N PRO A 110 9.51 -22.55 -10.34
CA PRO A 110 8.81 -22.62 -9.07
C PRO A 110 9.85 -22.94 -8.00
N VAL A 111 10.08 -22.02 -7.08
CA VAL A 111 10.68 -22.38 -5.79
C VAL A 111 9.64 -23.27 -5.13
N GLY A 112 10.01 -24.53 -4.93
CA GLY A 112 9.12 -25.54 -4.34
C GLY A 112 8.62 -25.14 -2.95
N PRO A 113 7.62 -25.87 -2.43
CA PRO A 113 6.91 -25.55 -1.18
C PRO A 113 7.81 -25.49 0.07
N ASP A 114 9.07 -25.92 -0.02
CA ASP A 114 9.99 -26.00 1.11
C ASP A 114 10.55 -24.64 1.59
N GLY A 115 10.52 -23.60 0.75
CA GLY A 115 11.13 -22.30 1.09
C GLY A 115 10.27 -21.38 1.97
N GLN A 116 8.96 -21.62 2.05
CA GLN A 116 8.03 -20.71 2.75
C GLN A 116 7.90 -21.03 4.24
N HIS A 117 8.15 -22.29 4.63
CA HIS A 117 8.06 -22.73 6.01
C HIS A 117 9.29 -22.37 6.85
N ASP A 118 10.45 -22.17 6.22
CA ASP A 118 11.70 -21.86 6.93
C ASP A 118 11.80 -20.39 7.37
N LEU A 119 11.05 -19.48 6.75
CA LEU A 119 11.06 -18.05 7.12
C LEU A 119 10.52 -17.79 8.53
N TRP A 120 9.69 -18.71 9.04
CA TRP A 120 9.04 -18.58 10.34
C TRP A 120 9.57 -19.58 11.37
N LYS A 121 10.58 -20.39 11.03
CA LYS A 121 11.26 -21.28 11.98
C LYS A 121 12.11 -20.45 12.94
N GLY A 122 11.53 -20.08 14.07
CA GLY A 122 12.19 -19.33 15.13
C GLY A 122 11.30 -18.35 15.87
N LEU A 123 10.11 -18.04 15.33
CA LEU A 123 9.12 -17.28 16.09
C LEU A 123 8.38 -18.20 17.04
N PRO A 124 8.27 -17.85 18.34
CA PRO A 124 7.45 -18.62 19.26
C PRO A 124 6.01 -18.62 18.76
N ALA A 125 5.46 -19.81 18.52
CA ALA A 125 4.05 -19.96 18.19
C ALA A 125 3.24 -19.24 19.27
N ARG A 126 2.30 -18.38 18.84
CA ARG A 126 1.42 -17.64 19.75
C ARG A 126 0.75 -18.66 20.67
N SER A 127 1.21 -18.75 21.92
CA SER A 127 0.64 -19.66 22.90
C SER A 127 -0.81 -19.26 23.10
N ARG A 128 -1.72 -20.11 22.62
CA ARG A 128 -3.13 -19.98 22.92
C ARG A 128 -3.24 -20.27 24.42
N SER A 129 -3.32 -19.21 25.21
CA SER A 129 -3.46 -19.31 26.67
C SER A 129 -4.60 -20.28 26.99
N PRO A 130 -4.38 -21.33 27.80
CA PRO A 130 -5.45 -22.22 28.19
C PRO A 130 -6.46 -21.39 28.98
N ARG A 131 -7.63 -21.14 28.39
CA ARG A 131 -8.78 -20.71 29.18
C ARG A 131 -9.03 -21.83 30.18
N HIS A 132 -8.86 -21.51 31.46
CA HIS A 132 -9.12 -22.40 32.58
C HIS A 132 -10.40 -23.20 32.33
N ALA A 133 -10.27 -24.52 32.33
CA ALA A 133 -11.41 -25.43 32.37
C ALA A 133 -12.13 -25.21 33.70
N VAL A 134 -13.33 -24.63 33.65
CA VAL A 134 -14.26 -24.62 34.77
C VAL A 134 -14.79 -26.05 34.92
N VAL A 135 -14.45 -26.70 36.02
CA VAL A 135 -14.96 -28.00 36.42
C VAL A 135 -16.43 -27.84 36.85
N PRO A 136 -17.38 -28.63 36.35
CA PRO A 136 -18.75 -28.58 36.84
C PRO A 136 -18.84 -29.26 38.21
N ALA A 137 -19.36 -28.55 39.21
CA ALA A 137 -19.77 -29.12 40.47
C ALA A 137 -21.01 -30.00 40.25
N LYS A 138 -20.92 -31.27 40.66
CA LYS A 138 -22.06 -32.17 40.74
C LYS A 138 -22.92 -31.75 41.93
N SER A 139 -24.23 -31.64 41.73
CA SER A 139 -25.24 -31.75 42.77
C SER A 139 -26.42 -32.54 42.24
#